data_AF-A0A388QRX7-F1
#
_entry.id   AF-A0A388QRX7-F1
#
_cell.length_a   1.000
_cell.length_b   1.000
_cell.length_c   1.000
_cell.angle_alpha   90.00
_cell.angle_beta   90.00
_cell.angle_gamma   90.00
#
_symmetry.space_group_name_H-M   'P 1'
#
loop_
_entity.id
_entity.type
_entity.pdbx_description
1 polymer ?
#
loop_
_entity_poly.entity_id
_entity_poly.type
_entity_poly.pdbx_seq_one_letter_code
_entity_poly.pdbx_strand_id
1 'polypeptide(L)'
;MYLERQPAAVAHAPAADRLWSFRRGEAFRHLGLGAEGRRDHPRRRAPHVGACSDQRGTIQSAQSISVPACADALRALLRKPAVRAEVAEGLLAARTKLDPAKVGPLLADVAKELLTGDAKSRALAVALIGGFQLAALEPDLVAFAQATQEPAALAASLQALRDLRSAEVALFVELAASPDAGVVDQALAALAASRSPQAPAAALGLLPKLDVLRRRAVLGGLSSAKEGARAVAAAILAKTLAKEEIDGPTAEKLALTLGESPELQSLMAELGAVFRPVLQLDGSDGAVAETKLDLKGPFTLEFWVRLAPGIDNNDGVLGAPGQLDLNFSGSLLRLYVFPPLGDVLVAKKPITPELWMHYAITRDAKGELRLYGNGELESVGRFPVPKDFLGCDVAWTVPKRGTQGALAEYRVWSVARSAKEIRDNFTRTFAGEDRPAGLTFFNAGGDASWAKLGKGAKVVRTTDVPPLITKAQFDVLARKQAHYMALGHKGGNVAQGKALAAICQTCHTINGQGGLIGPNLSGAGAMGLEGVVRNVMDPNAAMEAAYRVFRLELVNGEVLDSFYVTEDAKAYVIRQPGSEEIRVPKDKVRSARYLRRSLMPEGLLDAMSDQQVADLLAYLMTLK
;
A
#
# COMPACT_ATOMS: atom_id res chain seq x y z
N MET A 1 8.34 1.41 20.84
CA MET A 1 7.08 1.22 20.08
C MET A 1 6.96 -0.13 19.36
N TYR A 2 7.75 -1.17 19.71
CA TYR A 2 7.66 -2.49 19.06
C TYR A 2 6.89 -3.55 19.88
N LEU A 3 6.64 -3.30 21.17
CA LEU A 3 6.00 -4.27 22.08
C LEU A 3 4.49 -4.06 22.32
N GLU A 4 3.87 -3.02 21.74
CA GLU A 4 2.42 -2.78 21.85
C GLU A 4 1.59 -3.53 20.79
N ARG A 5 2.20 -4.44 20.03
CA ARG A 5 1.57 -5.07 18.84
C ARG A 5 1.23 -6.56 18.98
N GLN A 6 1.21 -7.12 20.19
CA GLN A 6 0.85 -8.54 20.38
C GLN A 6 0.02 -8.80 21.65
N PRO A 7 -1.31 -8.59 21.65
CA PRO A 7 -2.17 -8.90 22.79
C PRO A 7 -2.26 -10.40 23.12
N ALA A 8 -1.89 -11.29 22.19
CA ALA A 8 -1.87 -12.74 22.41
C ALA A 8 -0.59 -13.25 23.13
N ALA A 9 0.49 -12.45 23.18
CA ALA A 9 1.76 -12.84 23.81
C ALA A 9 1.82 -12.58 25.33
N VAL A 10 0.76 -12.00 25.91
CA VAL A 10 0.67 -11.72 27.37
C VAL A 10 -0.15 -12.79 28.12
N ALA A 11 -0.75 -13.76 27.41
CA ALA A 11 -1.69 -14.71 28.01
C ALA A 11 -1.04 -15.97 28.64
N HIS A 12 0.28 -16.12 28.62
CA HIS A 12 0.96 -17.27 29.23
C HIS A 12 2.18 -16.86 30.06
N ALA A 13 1.92 -16.36 31.27
CA ALA A 13 2.89 -16.42 32.36
C ALA A 13 2.30 -17.30 33.48
N PRO A 14 3.01 -18.34 33.97
CA PRO A 14 2.47 -19.25 34.97
C PRO A 14 2.36 -18.55 36.32
N ALA A 15 1.28 -18.85 37.04
CA ALA A 15 1.03 -18.39 38.39
C ALA A 15 2.17 -18.81 39.33
N ALA A 16 2.82 -17.83 39.96
CA ALA A 16 3.71 -18.04 41.09
C ALA A 16 3.23 -17.17 42.26
N ASP A 17 2.37 -17.78 43.08
CA ASP A 17 2.11 -17.35 44.44
C ASP A 17 3.39 -17.48 45.27
N ARG A 18 3.88 -16.35 45.81
CA ARG A 18 4.22 -16.13 47.24
C ARG A 18 5.34 -15.09 47.45
N LEU A 19 5.00 -14.13 48.31
CA LEU A 19 5.82 -13.52 49.35
C LEU A 19 7.05 -12.69 48.94
N TRP A 20 6.83 -11.38 48.83
CA TRP A 20 7.61 -10.42 49.64
C TRP A 20 6.81 -9.14 49.89
N SER A 21 6.13 -9.12 51.04
CA SER A 21 5.81 -7.92 51.78
C SER A 21 7.06 -7.47 52.53
N PHE A 22 7.58 -6.26 52.32
CA PHE A 22 7.99 -5.32 53.38
C PHE A 22 8.52 -3.99 52.79
N ARG A 23 8.10 -2.88 53.43
CA ARG A 23 8.55 -1.46 53.35
C ARG A 23 8.36 -0.70 52.04
N ARG A 24 7.11 -0.30 51.77
CA ARG A 24 6.83 0.97 51.07
C ARG A 24 7.03 2.11 52.08
N GLY A 25 7.98 3.00 51.83
CA GLY A 25 8.20 4.17 52.67
C GLY A 25 9.27 5.15 52.17
N GLU A 26 10.25 4.70 51.39
CA GLU A 26 11.39 5.57 51.05
C GLU A 26 11.68 5.76 49.55
N ALA A 27 10.94 5.13 48.64
CA ALA A 27 11.15 5.33 47.20
C ALA A 27 10.36 6.51 46.59
N PHE A 28 9.41 7.12 47.32
CA PHE A 28 8.55 8.18 46.79
C PHE A 28 9.04 9.61 47.09
N ARG A 29 10.19 9.77 47.75
CA ARG A 29 10.76 11.11 48.03
C ARG A 29 11.55 11.71 46.86
N HIS A 30 11.84 10.93 45.81
CA HIS A 30 12.55 11.41 44.60
C HIS A 30 11.65 11.84 43.44
N LEU A 31 10.31 11.80 43.57
CA LEU A 31 9.39 12.11 42.46
C LEU A 31 8.33 13.18 42.77
N GLY A 32 8.49 13.97 43.84
CA GLY A 32 7.85 15.28 43.96
C GLY A 32 6.32 15.35 43.84
N LEU A 33 5.58 14.29 44.19
CA LEU A 33 4.11 14.31 44.17
C LEU A 33 3.57 14.13 45.59
N GLY A 34 3.05 15.24 46.13
CA GLY A 34 2.38 15.30 47.41
C GLY A 34 1.10 14.45 47.43
N ALA A 35 0.91 13.77 48.56
CA ALA A 35 -0.22 12.93 48.85
C ALA A 35 -1.36 13.74 49.46
N GLU A 36 -2.52 13.77 48.81
CA GLU A 36 -3.81 13.67 49.50
C GLU A 36 -4.74 12.79 48.67
N GLY A 37 -5.01 11.59 49.20
CA GLY A 37 -6.00 10.69 48.66
C GLY A 37 -7.21 10.63 49.58
N ARG A 38 -8.34 10.17 49.03
CA ARG A 38 -9.05 8.99 49.57
C ARG A 38 -10.01 8.41 48.52
N ARG A 39 -10.00 7.07 48.49
CA ARG A 39 -10.87 6.13 47.76
C ARG A 39 -12.31 6.28 48.30
N ASP A 40 -13.41 5.99 47.61
CA ASP A 40 -13.74 4.73 46.94
C ASP A 40 -15.10 4.85 46.17
N HIS A 41 -15.37 3.84 45.33
CA HIS A 41 -16.55 3.51 44.50
C HIS A 41 -16.56 3.91 43.00
N PRO A 42 -16.75 2.92 42.09
CA PRO A 42 -16.85 3.15 40.66
C PRO A 42 -18.28 3.58 40.32
N ARG A 43 -18.63 4.83 40.62
CA ARG A 43 -19.70 5.48 39.85
C ARG A 43 -19.16 5.67 38.44
N ARG A 44 -19.84 5.09 37.45
CA ARG A 44 -19.74 5.50 36.04
C ARG A 44 -19.69 7.02 36.03
N ARG A 45 -18.51 7.61 35.77
CA ARG A 45 -18.42 9.06 35.56
C ARG A 45 -19.20 9.34 34.29
N ALA A 46 -20.43 9.83 34.45
CA ALA A 46 -21.09 10.57 33.40
C ALA A 46 -20.12 11.66 32.91
N PRO A 47 -20.04 11.94 31.61
CA PRO A 47 -19.13 12.98 31.11
C PRO A 47 -19.48 14.28 31.84
N HIS A 48 -18.50 14.85 32.54
CA HIS A 48 -18.67 16.15 33.18
C HIS A 48 -19.03 17.17 32.09
N VAL A 49 -20.26 17.70 32.15
CA VAL A 49 -20.80 18.74 31.25
C VAL A 49 -20.23 20.13 31.63
N GLY A 50 -19.01 20.18 32.16
CA GLY A 50 -18.39 21.41 32.66
C GLY A 50 -17.14 21.74 31.88
N ALA A 51 -17.17 22.88 31.18
CA ALA A 51 -16.10 23.54 30.45
C ALA A 51 -15.83 23.05 29.00
N CYS A 52 -16.74 23.44 28.11
CA CYS A 52 -16.42 23.64 26.68
C CYS A 52 -15.67 24.98 26.48
N SER A 53 -14.62 25.24 27.28
CA SER A 53 -13.86 26.50 27.24
C SER A 53 -12.53 26.39 26.51
N ASP A 54 -12.10 25.18 26.15
CA ASP A 54 -10.90 24.91 25.37
C ASP A 54 -11.15 23.90 24.23
N GLN A 55 -10.16 23.75 23.36
CA GLN A 55 -10.24 22.90 22.17
C GLN A 55 -10.44 21.41 22.54
N ARG A 56 -9.90 20.97 23.69
CA ARG A 56 -10.03 19.58 24.16
C ARG A 56 -11.46 19.26 24.61
N GLY A 57 -12.08 20.16 25.37
CA GLY A 57 -13.48 20.03 25.80
C GLY A 57 -14.46 20.00 24.62
N THR A 58 -14.17 20.78 23.58
CA THR A 58 -14.94 20.79 22.32
C THR A 58 -14.90 19.44 21.61
N ILE A 59 -13.70 18.87 21.42
CA ILE A 59 -13.54 17.56 20.76
C ILE A 59 -14.19 16.44 21.60
N GLN A 60 -14.02 16.47 22.92
CA GLN A 60 -14.63 15.46 23.80
C GLN A 60 -16.17 15.51 23.75
N SER A 61 -16.75 16.71 23.68
CA SER A 61 -18.20 16.90 23.50
C SER A 61 -18.66 16.37 22.15
N ALA A 62 -17.90 16.61 21.08
CA ALA A 62 -18.20 16.08 19.74
C ALA A 62 -18.08 14.54 19.67
N GLN A 63 -17.15 13.93 20.40
CA GLN A 63 -17.06 12.46 20.52
C GLN A 63 -18.24 11.85 21.28
N SER A 64 -18.82 12.61 22.21
CA SER A 64 -19.94 12.21 23.06
C SER A 64 -21.28 12.80 22.59
N ILE A 65 -21.39 13.14 21.30
CA ILE A 65 -22.52 13.92 20.75
C ILE A 65 -23.90 13.24 20.91
N SER A 66 -23.93 11.93 21.17
CA SER A 66 -25.17 11.22 21.53
C SER A 66 -25.75 11.65 22.88
N VAL A 67 -24.98 12.35 23.71
CA VAL A 67 -25.45 12.98 24.95
C VAL A 67 -26.05 14.35 24.58
N PRO A 68 -27.35 14.60 24.82
CA PRO A 68 -28.02 15.84 24.40
C PRO A 68 -27.29 17.11 24.86
N ALA A 69 -26.83 17.13 26.12
CA ALA A 69 -26.11 18.28 26.66
C ALA A 69 -24.80 18.61 25.91
N CYS A 70 -24.10 17.59 25.39
CA CYS A 70 -22.89 17.78 24.58
C CYS A 70 -23.25 18.38 23.20
N ALA A 71 -24.33 17.91 22.59
CA ALA A 71 -24.82 18.45 21.32
C ALA A 71 -25.30 19.90 21.46
N ASP A 72 -26.01 20.22 22.54
CA ASP A 72 -26.49 21.58 22.83
C ASP A 72 -25.31 22.53 23.08
N ALA A 73 -24.31 22.10 23.85
CA ALA A 73 -23.10 22.89 24.09
C ALA A 73 -22.33 23.18 22.79
N LEU A 74 -22.17 22.16 21.92
CA LEU A 74 -21.48 22.33 20.65
C LEU A 74 -22.25 23.27 19.71
N ARG A 75 -23.58 23.13 19.62
CA ARG A 75 -24.43 24.06 18.86
C ARG A 75 -24.31 25.49 19.38
N ALA A 76 -24.29 25.68 20.70
CA ALA A 76 -24.16 27.00 21.30
C ALA A 76 -22.81 27.67 20.95
N LEU A 77 -21.72 26.89 20.89
CA LEU A 77 -20.41 27.40 20.46
C LEU A 77 -20.39 27.75 18.97
N LEU A 78 -20.88 26.86 18.11
CA LEU A 78 -20.93 27.07 16.66
C LEU A 78 -21.80 28.28 16.26
N ARG A 79 -22.79 28.65 17.08
CA ARG A 79 -23.59 29.86 16.86
C ARG A 79 -22.86 31.18 17.18
N LYS A 80 -21.79 31.16 17.99
CA LYS A 80 -21.07 32.37 18.41
C LYS A 80 -20.04 32.80 17.35
N PRO A 81 -20.21 33.95 16.65
CA PRO A 81 -19.32 34.34 15.55
C PRO A 81 -17.84 34.43 15.95
N ALA A 82 -17.56 34.90 17.17
CA ALA A 82 -16.20 35.11 17.67
C ALA A 82 -15.35 33.83 17.81
N VAL A 83 -15.97 32.67 18.02
CA VAL A 83 -15.27 31.38 18.25
C VAL A 83 -15.65 30.30 17.23
N ARG A 84 -16.64 30.56 16.37
CA ARG A 84 -17.17 29.58 15.41
C ARG A 84 -16.09 28.99 14.51
N ALA A 85 -15.25 29.83 13.91
CA ALA A 85 -14.21 29.39 12.98
C ALA A 85 -13.19 28.48 13.69
N GLU A 86 -12.70 28.87 14.86
CA GLU A 86 -11.76 28.08 15.67
C GLU A 86 -12.35 26.72 16.08
N VAL A 87 -13.61 26.71 16.51
CA VAL A 87 -14.34 25.47 16.86
C VAL A 87 -14.47 24.58 15.63
N ALA A 88 -14.87 25.12 14.48
CA ALA A 88 -15.02 24.36 13.24
C ALA A 88 -13.67 23.81 12.73
N GLU A 89 -12.59 24.61 12.78
CA GLU A 89 -11.22 24.17 12.49
C GLU A 89 -10.79 23.03 13.41
N GLY A 90 -11.08 23.12 14.71
CA GLY A 90 -10.79 22.07 15.69
C GLY A 90 -11.56 20.77 15.43
N LEU A 91 -12.83 20.87 15.05
CA LEU A 91 -13.64 19.71 14.66
C LEU A 91 -13.13 19.08 13.37
N LEU A 92 -12.77 19.88 12.36
CA LEU A 92 -12.21 19.41 11.10
C LEU A 92 -10.87 18.69 11.31
N ALA A 93 -10.00 19.22 12.17
CA ALA A 93 -8.73 18.58 12.56
C ALA A 93 -8.95 17.26 13.31
N ALA A 94 -10.05 17.14 14.07
CA ALA A 94 -10.40 15.94 14.82
C ALA A 94 -11.34 14.99 14.05
N ARG A 95 -11.73 15.29 12.81
CA ARG A 95 -12.81 14.60 12.07
C ARG A 95 -12.70 13.08 12.03
N THR A 96 -11.48 12.54 11.95
CA THR A 96 -11.24 11.09 11.89
C THR A 96 -11.51 10.37 13.21
N LYS A 97 -11.67 11.13 14.31
CA LYS A 97 -12.08 10.66 15.63
C LYS A 97 -13.57 10.90 15.91
N LEU A 98 -14.29 11.50 14.97
CA LEU A 98 -15.68 11.88 15.10
C LEU A 98 -16.56 10.99 14.20
N ASP A 99 -17.83 10.88 14.57
CA ASP A 99 -18.84 10.22 13.78
C ASP A 99 -19.49 11.25 12.83
N PRO A 100 -19.14 11.27 11.54
CA PRO A 100 -19.58 12.32 10.62
C PRO A 100 -21.11 12.37 10.49
N ALA A 101 -21.80 11.23 10.60
CA ALA A 101 -23.26 11.18 10.55
C ALA A 101 -23.94 11.90 11.72
N LYS A 102 -23.22 12.08 12.85
CA LYS A 102 -23.76 12.75 14.04
C LYS A 102 -23.29 14.20 14.17
N VAL A 103 -22.04 14.47 13.82
CA VAL A 103 -21.46 15.82 13.93
C VAL A 103 -21.79 16.67 12.70
N GLY A 104 -21.82 16.07 11.51
CA GLY A 104 -22.07 16.74 10.23
C GLY A 104 -23.32 17.62 10.20
N PRO A 105 -24.50 17.16 10.68
CA PRO A 105 -25.71 17.99 10.73
C PRO A 105 -25.56 19.30 11.52
N LEU A 106 -24.65 19.36 12.49
CA LEU A 106 -24.40 20.57 13.28
C LEU A 106 -23.48 21.57 12.55
N LEU A 107 -22.77 21.09 11.53
CA LEU A 107 -21.82 21.86 10.74
C LEU A 107 -22.40 22.38 9.43
N ALA A 108 -23.55 21.86 8.97
CA ALA A 108 -24.15 22.25 7.71
C ALA A 108 -24.46 23.75 7.64
N ASP A 109 -25.22 24.29 8.61
CA ASP A 109 -25.55 25.72 8.64
C ASP A 109 -24.28 26.59 8.73
N VAL A 110 -23.29 26.14 9.53
CA VAL A 110 -22.01 26.84 9.70
C VAL A 110 -21.21 26.88 8.41
N ALA A 111 -21.07 25.75 7.72
CA ALA A 111 -20.36 25.66 6.46
C ALA A 111 -21.04 26.52 5.38
N LYS A 112 -22.38 26.52 5.33
CA LYS A 112 -23.15 27.36 4.42
C LYS A 112 -22.89 28.85 4.65
N GLU A 113 -22.94 29.31 5.90
CA GLU A 113 -22.63 30.70 6.24
C GLU A 113 -21.17 31.05 5.88
N LEU A 114 -20.20 30.19 6.23
CA LEU A 114 -18.78 30.40 5.94
C LEU A 114 -18.47 30.47 4.44
N LEU A 115 -19.25 29.79 3.59
CA LEU A 115 -19.10 29.81 2.13
C LEU A 115 -19.39 31.20 1.52
N THR A 116 -20.10 32.05 2.25
CA THR A 116 -20.38 33.45 1.85
C THR A 116 -19.37 34.47 2.41
N GLY A 117 -18.40 34.01 3.20
CA GLY A 117 -17.43 34.85 3.89
C GLY A 117 -16.18 35.20 3.07
N ASP A 118 -15.13 35.60 3.79
CA ASP A 118 -13.81 35.87 3.20
C ASP A 118 -13.12 34.61 2.64
N ALA A 119 -11.96 34.76 2.01
CA ALA A 119 -11.23 33.62 1.41
C ALA A 119 -10.90 32.51 2.43
N LYS A 120 -10.55 32.88 3.67
CA LYS A 120 -10.24 31.91 4.73
C LYS A 120 -11.49 31.14 5.15
N SER A 121 -12.62 31.84 5.32
CA SER A 121 -13.91 31.26 5.67
C SER A 121 -14.41 30.30 4.58
N ARG A 122 -14.27 30.70 3.32
CA ARG A 122 -14.63 29.87 2.15
C ARG A 122 -13.80 28.59 2.09
N ALA A 123 -12.48 28.70 2.29
CA ALA A 123 -11.60 27.52 2.35
C ALA A 123 -12.01 26.56 3.48
N LEU A 124 -12.33 27.08 4.66
CA LEU A 124 -12.82 26.28 5.78
C LEU A 124 -14.17 25.63 5.47
N ALA A 125 -15.10 26.35 4.84
CA ALA A 125 -16.40 25.83 4.43
C ALA A 125 -16.26 24.63 3.48
N VAL A 126 -15.47 24.76 2.42
CA VAL A 126 -15.21 23.69 1.44
C VAL A 126 -14.60 22.47 2.15
N ALA A 127 -13.63 22.69 3.05
CA ALA A 127 -13.00 21.60 3.80
C ALA A 127 -13.98 20.90 4.77
N LEU A 128 -14.91 21.63 5.40
CA LEU A 128 -15.97 21.05 6.22
C LEU A 128 -16.95 20.23 5.39
N ILE A 129 -17.35 20.72 4.22
CA ILE A 129 -18.28 20.04 3.31
C ILE A 129 -17.71 18.69 2.87
N GLY A 130 -16.47 18.66 2.38
CA GLY A 130 -15.80 17.41 1.99
C GLY A 130 -15.49 16.53 3.20
N GLY A 131 -14.85 17.10 4.23
CA GLY A 131 -14.35 16.35 5.39
C GLY A 131 -15.42 15.69 6.27
N PHE A 132 -16.64 16.24 6.29
CA PHE A 132 -17.80 15.63 6.97
C PHE A 132 -18.85 15.08 6.01
N GLN A 133 -18.58 15.07 4.70
CA GLN A 133 -19.48 14.59 3.64
C GLN A 133 -20.89 15.20 3.73
N LEU A 134 -20.96 16.54 3.80
CA LEU A 134 -22.20 17.31 3.96
C LEU A 134 -23.01 17.37 2.65
N ALA A 135 -23.60 16.26 2.23
CA ALA A 135 -24.30 16.13 0.94
C ALA A 135 -25.41 17.16 0.70
N ALA A 136 -26.05 17.67 1.76
CA ALA A 136 -27.08 18.72 1.64
C ALA A 136 -26.55 20.05 1.08
N LEU A 137 -25.24 20.30 1.15
CA LEU A 137 -24.57 21.50 0.65
C LEU A 137 -23.94 21.32 -0.72
N GLU A 138 -24.17 20.18 -1.39
CA GLU A 138 -23.66 19.97 -2.75
C GLU A 138 -24.06 21.09 -3.72
N PRO A 139 -25.33 21.57 -3.78
CA PRO A 139 -25.71 22.65 -4.69
C PRO A 139 -24.98 23.98 -4.39
N ASP A 140 -24.79 24.30 -3.10
CA ASP A 140 -24.07 25.50 -2.67
C ASP A 140 -22.58 25.42 -3.09
N LEU A 141 -21.97 24.24 -2.95
CA LEU A 141 -20.58 23.99 -3.36
C LEU A 141 -20.41 24.05 -4.88
N VAL A 142 -21.36 23.52 -5.65
CA VAL A 142 -21.36 23.60 -7.12
C VAL A 142 -21.45 25.04 -7.59
N ALA A 143 -22.36 25.82 -7.01
CA ALA A 143 -22.50 27.25 -7.31
C ALA A 143 -21.20 28.02 -6.99
N PHE A 144 -20.55 27.70 -5.87
CA PHE A 144 -19.25 28.28 -5.52
C PHE A 144 -18.15 27.91 -6.51
N ALA A 145 -18.07 26.63 -6.91
CA ALA A 145 -17.11 26.15 -7.89
C ALA A 145 -17.27 26.83 -9.27
N GLN A 146 -18.51 27.07 -9.70
CA GLN A 146 -18.79 27.78 -10.95
C GLN A 146 -18.45 29.28 -10.90
N ALA A 147 -18.56 29.89 -9.72
CA ALA A 147 -18.34 31.33 -9.56
C ALA A 147 -16.88 31.71 -9.28
N THR A 148 -16.09 30.83 -8.66
CA THR A 148 -14.72 31.15 -8.27
C THR A 148 -13.76 31.19 -9.46
N GLN A 149 -12.87 32.18 -9.48
CA GLN A 149 -11.79 32.30 -10.46
C GLN A 149 -10.43 31.89 -9.89
N GLU A 150 -10.37 31.58 -8.58
CA GLU A 150 -9.13 31.18 -7.92
C GLU A 150 -8.87 29.67 -8.13
N PRO A 151 -7.80 29.26 -8.84
CA PRO A 151 -7.57 27.85 -9.17
C PRO A 151 -7.46 26.94 -7.94
N ALA A 152 -6.83 27.42 -6.87
CA ALA A 152 -6.70 26.67 -5.62
C ALA A 152 -8.07 26.41 -4.95
N ALA A 153 -8.95 27.43 -4.92
CA ALA A 153 -10.29 27.28 -4.36
C ALA A 153 -11.17 26.36 -5.24
N LEU A 154 -11.01 26.44 -6.56
CA LEU A 154 -11.70 25.56 -7.50
C LEU A 154 -11.27 24.10 -7.35
N ALA A 155 -9.96 23.83 -7.28
CA ALA A 155 -9.42 22.50 -7.05
C ALA A 155 -9.89 21.90 -5.72
N ALA A 156 -9.90 22.71 -4.64
CA ALA A 156 -10.44 22.28 -3.35
C ALA A 156 -11.95 21.97 -3.40
N SER A 157 -12.71 22.73 -4.19
CA SER A 157 -14.15 22.50 -4.36
C SER A 157 -14.42 21.21 -5.15
N LEU A 158 -13.66 20.96 -6.21
CA LEU A 158 -13.72 19.71 -6.98
C LEU A 158 -13.34 18.48 -6.13
N GLN A 159 -12.32 18.62 -5.28
CA GLN A 159 -11.97 17.60 -4.30
C GLN A 159 -13.15 17.30 -3.35
N ALA A 160 -13.79 18.34 -2.79
CA ALA A 160 -14.96 18.14 -1.93
C ALA A 160 -16.16 17.53 -2.69
N LEU A 161 -16.39 17.91 -3.95
CA LEU A 161 -17.41 17.29 -4.81
C LEU A 161 -17.12 15.81 -5.11
N ARG A 162 -15.85 15.45 -5.28
CA ARG A 162 -15.39 14.06 -5.40
C ARG A 162 -15.71 13.28 -4.13
N ASP A 163 -15.42 13.84 -2.96
CA ASP A 163 -15.69 13.21 -1.65
C ASP A 163 -17.21 13.00 -1.42
N LEU A 164 -18.04 13.89 -1.96
CA LEU A 164 -19.51 13.76 -2.01
C LEU A 164 -20.03 12.84 -3.12
N ARG A 165 -19.16 12.34 -4.00
CA ARG A 165 -19.52 11.54 -5.17
C ARG A 165 -20.52 12.26 -6.08
N SER A 166 -20.34 13.58 -6.25
CA SER A 166 -21.29 14.46 -6.94
C SER A 166 -21.66 13.99 -8.36
N ALA A 167 -22.88 14.30 -8.78
CA ALA A 167 -23.44 13.91 -10.09
C ALA A 167 -23.17 14.91 -11.22
N GLU A 168 -22.42 15.99 -10.97
CA GLU A 168 -22.19 17.12 -11.89
C GLU A 168 -21.21 16.81 -13.05
N VAL A 169 -21.59 15.86 -13.91
CA VAL A 169 -20.75 15.41 -15.05
C VAL A 169 -20.36 16.56 -15.97
N ALA A 170 -21.29 17.47 -16.29
CA ALA A 170 -21.03 18.57 -17.21
C ALA A 170 -19.95 19.51 -16.68
N LEU A 171 -20.03 19.87 -15.39
CA LEU A 171 -19.02 20.69 -14.71
C LEU A 171 -17.64 20.05 -14.76
N PHE A 172 -17.56 18.75 -14.46
CA PHE A 172 -16.27 18.05 -14.44
C PHE A 172 -15.65 17.92 -15.84
N VAL A 173 -16.47 17.67 -16.86
CA VAL A 173 -16.00 17.59 -18.26
C VAL A 173 -15.51 18.95 -18.75
N GLU A 174 -16.20 20.04 -18.42
CA GLU A 174 -15.76 21.41 -18.74
C GLU A 174 -14.41 21.71 -18.07
N LEU A 175 -14.29 21.46 -16.77
CA LEU A 175 -13.08 21.78 -16.00
C LEU A 175 -11.90 20.85 -16.30
N ALA A 176 -12.14 19.68 -16.89
CA ALA A 176 -11.07 18.82 -17.42
C ALA A 176 -10.32 19.46 -18.61
N ALA A 177 -10.82 20.56 -19.19
CA ALA A 177 -10.14 21.36 -20.21
C ALA A 177 -9.49 22.65 -19.66
N SER A 178 -9.43 22.82 -18.33
CA SER A 178 -8.81 23.98 -17.67
C SER A 178 -7.31 24.12 -18.03
N PRO A 179 -6.77 25.35 -18.12
CA PRO A 179 -5.33 25.55 -18.24
C PRO A 179 -4.56 25.18 -16.97
N ASP A 180 -5.23 25.09 -15.82
CA ASP A 180 -4.61 24.72 -14.55
C ASP A 180 -4.60 23.19 -14.36
N ALA A 181 -3.41 22.61 -14.25
CA ALA A 181 -3.24 21.16 -14.13
C ALA A 181 -3.88 20.58 -12.85
N GLY A 182 -3.87 21.32 -11.74
CA GLY A 182 -4.47 20.87 -10.48
C GLY A 182 -6.00 20.82 -10.57
N VAL A 183 -6.61 21.77 -11.27
CA VAL A 183 -8.05 21.75 -11.58
C VAL A 183 -8.40 20.58 -12.48
N VAL A 184 -7.61 20.33 -13.54
CA VAL A 184 -7.83 19.17 -14.43
C VAL A 184 -7.78 17.85 -13.67
N ASP A 185 -6.77 17.65 -12.82
CA ASP A 185 -6.59 16.42 -12.08
C ASP A 185 -7.75 16.17 -11.10
N GLN A 186 -8.21 17.22 -10.41
CA GLN A 186 -9.36 17.12 -9.49
C GLN A 186 -10.68 16.91 -10.22
N ALA A 187 -10.88 17.55 -11.39
CA ALA A 187 -12.08 17.36 -12.21
C ALA A 187 -12.18 15.93 -12.75
N LEU A 188 -11.07 15.38 -13.26
CA LEU A 188 -11.01 13.99 -13.73
C LEU A 188 -11.24 13.00 -12.60
N ALA A 189 -10.67 13.25 -11.42
CA ALA A 189 -10.87 12.40 -10.25
C ALA A 189 -12.33 12.46 -9.74
N ALA A 190 -12.95 13.65 -9.73
CA ALA A 190 -14.36 13.82 -9.40
C ALA A 190 -15.27 13.11 -10.41
N LEU A 191 -14.97 13.22 -11.71
CA LEU A 191 -15.70 12.54 -12.77
C LEU A 191 -15.62 11.02 -12.65
N ALA A 192 -14.42 10.47 -12.42
CA ALA A 192 -14.21 9.03 -12.26
C ALA A 192 -14.91 8.46 -11.00
N ALA A 193 -15.04 9.27 -9.95
CA ALA A 193 -15.75 8.90 -8.73
C ALA A 193 -17.26 9.19 -8.79
N SER A 194 -17.77 9.94 -9.76
CA SER A 194 -19.15 10.41 -9.76
C SER A 194 -20.18 9.27 -9.62
N ARG A 195 -21.26 9.52 -8.87
CA ARG A 195 -22.41 8.60 -8.78
C ARG A 195 -23.31 8.63 -10.02
N SER A 196 -23.06 9.51 -10.98
CA SER A 196 -23.86 9.62 -12.20
C SER A 196 -23.60 8.43 -13.14
N PRO A 197 -24.64 7.79 -13.68
CA PRO A 197 -24.47 6.68 -14.62
C PRO A 197 -23.84 7.12 -15.96
N GLN A 198 -23.85 8.41 -16.27
CA GLN A 198 -23.25 8.97 -17.49
C GLN A 198 -21.74 9.24 -17.34
N ALA A 199 -21.24 9.30 -16.10
CA ALA A 199 -19.87 9.69 -15.82
C ALA A 199 -18.82 8.74 -16.42
N PRO A 200 -18.97 7.40 -16.38
CA PRO A 200 -17.97 6.50 -16.99
C PRO A 200 -17.80 6.72 -18.49
N ALA A 201 -18.91 6.89 -19.22
CA ALA A 201 -18.86 7.15 -20.66
C ALA A 201 -18.18 8.49 -20.97
N ALA A 202 -18.51 9.55 -20.19
CA ALA A 202 -17.88 10.86 -20.34
C ALA A 202 -16.37 10.81 -20.04
N ALA A 203 -15.97 10.12 -18.97
CA ALA A 203 -14.57 9.94 -18.58
C ALA A 203 -13.76 9.19 -19.66
N LEU A 204 -14.31 8.10 -20.19
CA LEU A 204 -13.69 7.34 -21.27
C LEU A 204 -13.54 8.17 -22.55
N GLY A 205 -14.52 9.03 -22.86
CA GLY A 205 -14.47 9.94 -24.01
C GLY A 205 -13.38 11.01 -23.92
N LEU A 206 -12.88 11.32 -22.72
CA LEU A 206 -11.77 12.26 -22.52
C LEU A 206 -10.39 11.63 -22.70
N LEU A 207 -10.25 10.31 -22.52
CA LEU A 207 -8.94 9.62 -22.55
C LEU A 207 -8.04 9.99 -23.73
N PRO A 208 -8.53 10.11 -24.99
CA PRO A 208 -7.68 10.46 -26.14
C PRO A 208 -6.95 11.81 -26.02
N LYS A 209 -7.45 12.73 -25.19
CA LYS A 209 -6.88 14.07 -24.98
C LYS A 209 -5.92 14.14 -23.80
N LEU A 210 -5.82 13.06 -23.02
CA LEU A 210 -5.07 13.02 -21.77
C LEU A 210 -3.69 12.41 -21.96
N ASP A 211 -2.74 12.88 -21.16
CA ASP A 211 -1.44 12.22 -21.01
C ASP A 211 -1.56 10.86 -20.33
N VAL A 212 -0.47 10.08 -20.37
CA VAL A 212 -0.44 8.69 -19.88
C VAL A 212 -0.78 8.58 -18.39
N LEU A 213 -0.35 9.53 -17.55
CA LEU A 213 -0.58 9.47 -16.10
C LEU A 213 -2.06 9.74 -15.79
N ARG A 214 -2.66 10.73 -16.44
CA ARG A 214 -4.08 11.05 -16.29
C ARG A 214 -4.98 9.94 -16.82
N ARG A 215 -4.63 9.31 -17.95
CA ARG A 215 -5.36 8.14 -18.46
C ARG A 215 -5.40 7.02 -17.43
N ARG A 216 -4.24 6.67 -16.85
CA ARG A 216 -4.15 5.65 -15.79
C ARG A 216 -4.97 6.02 -14.55
N ALA A 217 -4.90 7.27 -14.11
CA ALA A 217 -5.67 7.74 -12.96
C ALA A 217 -7.18 7.62 -13.20
N VAL A 218 -7.67 8.01 -14.38
CA VAL A 218 -9.09 7.87 -14.77
C VAL A 218 -9.50 6.40 -14.83
N LEU A 219 -8.74 5.54 -15.51
CA LEU A 219 -9.04 4.11 -15.64
C LEU A 219 -9.03 3.40 -14.27
N GLY A 220 -8.05 3.71 -13.43
CA GLY A 220 -7.95 3.19 -12.07
C GLY A 220 -9.08 3.68 -11.15
N GLY A 221 -9.53 4.93 -11.34
CA GLY A 221 -10.70 5.50 -10.65
C GLY A 221 -12.00 4.80 -11.04
N LEU A 222 -12.29 4.72 -12.34
CA LEU A 222 -13.47 4.02 -12.87
C LEU A 222 -13.54 2.56 -12.42
N SER A 223 -12.39 1.88 -12.43
CA SER A 223 -12.29 0.46 -12.04
C SER A 223 -12.46 0.23 -10.53
N SER A 224 -12.61 1.28 -9.72
CA SER A 224 -12.82 1.18 -8.27
C SER A 224 -14.30 0.99 -7.89
N ALA A 225 -15.22 1.16 -8.84
CA ALA A 225 -16.66 0.95 -8.66
C ALA A 225 -17.24 0.07 -9.78
N LYS A 226 -18.35 -0.62 -9.51
CA LYS A 226 -18.93 -1.63 -10.40
C LYS A 226 -19.37 -1.07 -11.75
N GLU A 227 -20.00 0.09 -11.76
CA GLU A 227 -20.49 0.77 -12.97
C GLU A 227 -19.33 1.20 -13.87
N GLY A 228 -18.28 1.79 -13.28
CA GLY A 228 -17.09 2.21 -14.02
C GLY A 228 -16.29 1.01 -14.54
N ALA A 229 -16.13 -0.05 -13.73
CA ALA A 229 -15.46 -1.28 -14.15
C ALA A 229 -16.16 -1.96 -15.34
N ARG A 230 -17.50 -1.98 -15.34
CA ARG A 230 -18.29 -2.47 -16.48
C ARG A 230 -18.07 -1.63 -17.73
N ALA A 231 -18.03 -0.31 -17.61
CA ALA A 231 -17.78 0.58 -18.74
C ALA A 231 -16.37 0.37 -19.34
N VAL A 232 -15.35 0.21 -18.49
CA VAL A 232 -13.98 -0.10 -18.93
C VAL A 232 -13.93 -1.46 -19.64
N ALA A 233 -14.52 -2.50 -19.04
CA ALA A 233 -14.57 -3.83 -19.65
C ALA A 233 -15.29 -3.80 -21.02
N ALA A 234 -16.43 -3.09 -21.11
CA ALA A 234 -17.16 -2.92 -22.35
C ALA A 234 -16.35 -2.18 -23.42
N ALA A 235 -15.58 -1.14 -23.04
CA ALA A 235 -14.73 -0.40 -23.97
C ALA A 235 -13.58 -1.26 -24.54
N ILE A 236 -13.00 -2.14 -23.72
CA ILE A 236 -11.97 -3.10 -24.16
C ILE A 236 -12.58 -4.11 -25.14
N LEU A 237 -13.73 -4.70 -24.79
CA LEU A 237 -14.41 -5.67 -25.65
C LEU A 237 -14.86 -5.04 -26.98
N ALA A 238 -15.28 -3.76 -26.95
CA ALA A 238 -15.61 -2.99 -28.14
C ALA A 238 -14.39 -2.48 -28.92
N LYS A 239 -13.17 -2.72 -28.43
CA LYS A 239 -11.89 -2.26 -29.00
C LYS A 239 -11.78 -0.73 -29.12
N THR A 240 -12.56 0.01 -28.33
CA THR A 240 -12.45 1.48 -28.21
C THR A 240 -11.41 1.89 -27.18
N LEU A 241 -11.02 0.96 -26.30
CA LEU A 241 -9.89 1.07 -25.38
C LEU A 241 -8.89 -0.06 -25.65
N ALA A 242 -7.63 0.28 -25.86
CA ALA A 242 -6.58 -0.73 -26.07
C ALA A 242 -6.27 -1.47 -24.76
N LYS A 243 -6.11 -2.80 -24.82
CA LYS A 243 -5.84 -3.62 -23.64
C LYS A 243 -4.48 -3.30 -23.00
N GLU A 244 -3.54 -2.79 -23.78
CA GLU A 244 -2.21 -2.36 -23.34
C GLU A 244 -2.26 -1.13 -22.41
N GLU A 245 -3.39 -0.40 -22.39
CA GLU A 245 -3.62 0.70 -21.45
C GLU A 245 -4.03 0.24 -20.05
N ILE A 246 -4.44 -1.03 -19.91
CA ILE A 246 -4.81 -1.61 -18.63
C ILE A 246 -3.56 -2.13 -17.94
N ASP A 247 -3.09 -1.37 -16.96
CA ASP A 247 -2.01 -1.81 -16.09
C ASP A 247 -2.48 -2.90 -15.11
N GLY A 248 -1.52 -3.61 -14.51
CA GLY A 248 -1.80 -4.66 -13.53
C GLY A 248 -2.72 -4.20 -12.39
N PRO A 249 -2.48 -3.02 -11.77
CA PRO A 249 -3.38 -2.46 -10.75
C PRO A 249 -4.83 -2.30 -11.20
N THR A 250 -5.05 -1.77 -12.41
CA THR A 250 -6.38 -1.58 -12.97
C THR A 250 -7.04 -2.93 -13.26
N ALA A 251 -6.31 -3.87 -13.87
CA ALA A 251 -6.84 -5.22 -14.13
C ALA A 251 -7.26 -5.95 -12.85
N GLU A 252 -6.47 -5.82 -11.78
CA GLU A 252 -6.79 -6.40 -10.47
C GLU A 252 -8.06 -5.78 -9.88
N LYS A 253 -8.21 -4.45 -9.94
CA LYS A 253 -9.44 -3.77 -9.51
C LYS A 253 -10.64 -4.18 -10.35
N LEU A 254 -10.50 -4.31 -11.67
CA LEU A 254 -11.56 -4.81 -12.56
C LEU A 254 -12.01 -6.21 -12.13
N ALA A 255 -11.06 -7.11 -11.89
CA ALA A 255 -11.39 -8.47 -11.43
C ALA A 255 -12.15 -8.47 -10.09
N LEU A 256 -11.75 -7.63 -9.14
CA LEU A 256 -12.40 -7.55 -7.83
C LEU A 256 -13.79 -6.90 -7.88
N THR A 257 -13.93 -5.80 -8.60
CA THR A 257 -15.19 -5.05 -8.69
C THR A 257 -16.25 -5.74 -9.54
N LEU A 258 -15.83 -6.44 -10.61
CA LEU A 258 -16.73 -7.24 -11.44
C LEU A 258 -17.12 -8.55 -10.77
N GLY A 259 -16.24 -9.15 -9.97
CA GLY A 259 -16.47 -10.47 -9.36
C GLY A 259 -16.72 -11.54 -10.43
N GLU A 260 -17.58 -12.52 -10.18
CA GLU A 260 -17.87 -13.61 -11.12
C GLU A 260 -18.81 -13.21 -12.28
N SER A 261 -18.70 -11.99 -12.79
CA SER A 261 -19.60 -11.50 -13.84
C SER A 261 -19.22 -12.03 -15.24
N PRO A 262 -20.18 -12.13 -16.18
CA PRO A 262 -19.89 -12.50 -17.57
C PRO A 262 -18.88 -11.56 -18.25
N GLU A 263 -18.89 -10.28 -17.87
CA GLU A 263 -17.93 -9.29 -18.34
C GLU A 263 -16.51 -9.63 -17.89
N LEU A 264 -16.32 -10.08 -16.63
CA LEU A 264 -15.00 -10.53 -16.19
C LEU A 264 -14.56 -11.76 -16.99
N GLN A 265 -15.43 -12.75 -17.18
CA GLN A 265 -15.06 -13.96 -17.94
C GLN A 265 -14.60 -13.62 -19.37
N SER A 266 -15.32 -12.70 -20.03
CA SER A 266 -14.97 -12.21 -21.37
C SER A 266 -13.65 -11.42 -21.35
N LEU A 267 -13.48 -10.57 -20.33
CA LEU A 267 -12.27 -9.78 -20.14
C LEU A 267 -11.05 -10.68 -19.83
N MET A 268 -11.22 -11.76 -19.07
CA MET A 268 -10.16 -12.72 -18.76
C MET A 268 -9.64 -13.44 -20.01
N ALA A 269 -10.52 -13.71 -20.99
CA ALA A 269 -10.12 -14.28 -22.27
C ALA A 269 -9.25 -13.30 -23.08
N GLU A 270 -9.61 -12.02 -23.10
CA GLU A 270 -8.87 -10.95 -23.80
C GLU A 270 -7.55 -10.58 -23.08
N LEU A 271 -7.58 -10.57 -21.74
CA LEU A 271 -6.47 -10.24 -20.85
C LEU A 271 -5.68 -11.47 -20.38
N GLY A 272 -5.73 -12.60 -21.09
CA GLY A 272 -5.13 -13.88 -20.65
C GLY A 272 -3.64 -13.83 -20.25
N ALA A 273 -2.90 -12.80 -20.70
CA ALA A 273 -1.52 -12.52 -20.28
C ALA A 273 -1.39 -11.98 -18.83
N VAL A 274 -2.47 -11.42 -18.27
CA VAL A 274 -2.51 -10.84 -16.91
C VAL A 274 -2.60 -11.95 -15.84
N PHE A 275 -3.33 -13.03 -16.12
CA PHE A 275 -3.48 -14.16 -15.21
C PHE A 275 -2.33 -15.15 -15.39
N ARG A 276 -1.41 -15.22 -14.43
CA ARG A 276 -0.24 -16.12 -14.49
C ARG A 276 -0.44 -17.36 -13.63
N PRO A 277 0.11 -18.50 -14.05
CA PRO A 277 0.06 -19.71 -13.25
C PRO A 277 0.98 -19.57 -12.02
N VAL A 278 0.53 -20.08 -10.87
CA VAL A 278 1.32 -20.21 -9.65
C VAL A 278 1.09 -21.60 -9.05
N LEU A 279 2.10 -22.15 -8.36
CA LEU A 279 1.95 -23.38 -7.60
C LEU A 279 1.25 -23.06 -6.28
N GLN A 280 -0.01 -23.46 -6.15
CA GLN A 280 -0.79 -23.34 -4.93
C GLN A 280 -0.63 -24.59 -4.07
N LEU A 281 -0.42 -24.38 -2.78
CA LEU A 281 -0.21 -25.40 -1.75
C LEU A 281 -1.26 -25.19 -0.65
N ASP A 282 -1.86 -26.28 -0.16
CA ASP A 282 -3.01 -26.25 0.75
C ASP A 282 -2.68 -26.44 2.23
N GLY A 283 -1.40 -26.64 2.57
CA GLY A 283 -0.94 -26.89 3.94
C GLY A 283 -0.90 -28.36 4.36
N SER A 284 -1.30 -29.29 3.48
CA SER A 284 -1.21 -30.72 3.77
C SER A 284 0.20 -31.27 3.54
N ASP A 285 0.56 -32.34 4.26
CA ASP A 285 1.85 -33.05 4.11
C ASP A 285 2.16 -33.49 2.67
N GLY A 286 1.10 -33.74 1.88
CA GLY A 286 1.23 -34.14 0.47
C GLY A 286 1.40 -32.97 -0.50
N ALA A 287 1.32 -31.72 -0.04
CA ALA A 287 1.42 -30.52 -0.89
C ALA A 287 2.89 -30.25 -1.28
N VAL A 288 3.44 -31.18 -2.07
CA VAL A 288 4.84 -31.21 -2.49
C VAL A 288 4.91 -31.37 -4.01
N ALA A 289 5.91 -30.76 -4.63
CA ALA A 289 6.28 -31.05 -6.02
C ALA A 289 7.51 -31.96 -6.04
N GLU A 290 7.37 -33.17 -6.58
CA GLU A 290 8.41 -34.23 -6.62
C GLU A 290 9.49 -33.91 -7.67
N THR A 291 10.22 -32.82 -7.49
CA THR A 291 11.11 -32.23 -8.49
C THR A 291 12.48 -32.90 -8.59
N LYS A 292 12.95 -33.60 -7.55
CA LYS A 292 14.27 -34.26 -7.51
C LYS A 292 15.44 -33.39 -7.98
N LEU A 293 15.48 -32.14 -7.53
CA LEU A 293 16.49 -31.15 -7.90
C LEU A 293 17.84 -31.46 -7.24
N ASP A 294 18.90 -31.34 -8.02
CA ASP A 294 20.27 -31.42 -7.54
C ASP A 294 20.88 -30.02 -7.43
N LEU A 295 21.35 -29.65 -6.24
CA LEU A 295 22.12 -28.44 -5.97
C LEU A 295 23.60 -28.83 -5.80
N LYS A 296 24.36 -28.74 -6.90
CA LYS A 296 25.76 -29.15 -6.98
C LYS A 296 26.70 -27.96 -7.06
N GLY A 297 27.84 -28.03 -6.38
CA GLY A 297 28.88 -27.00 -6.45
C GLY A 297 28.37 -25.59 -6.15
N PRO A 298 28.87 -24.54 -6.83
CA PRO A 298 28.28 -23.21 -6.75
C PRO A 298 26.84 -23.23 -7.30
N PHE A 299 25.91 -22.61 -6.58
CA PHE A 299 24.53 -22.50 -7.06
C PHE A 299 23.84 -21.22 -6.59
N THR A 300 22.71 -20.92 -7.22
CA THR A 300 21.75 -19.93 -6.73
C THR A 300 20.35 -20.49 -6.85
N LEU A 301 19.63 -20.56 -5.72
CA LEU A 301 18.22 -20.90 -5.66
C LEU A 301 17.41 -19.60 -5.54
N GLU A 302 16.45 -19.36 -6.43
CA GLU A 302 15.56 -18.20 -6.33
C GLU A 302 14.10 -18.61 -6.47
N PHE A 303 13.22 -17.94 -5.73
CA PHE A 303 11.79 -18.18 -5.80
C PHE A 303 11.01 -16.99 -5.26
N TRP A 304 9.77 -16.87 -5.71
CA TRP A 304 8.76 -16.05 -5.06
C TRP A 304 7.85 -16.92 -4.22
N VAL A 305 7.50 -16.46 -3.04
CA VAL A 305 6.64 -17.18 -2.08
C VAL A 305 5.63 -16.24 -1.43
N ARG A 306 4.38 -16.67 -1.31
CA ARG A 306 3.32 -16.04 -0.51
C ARG A 306 2.78 -17.10 0.45
N LEU A 307 2.73 -16.80 1.75
CA LEU A 307 2.28 -17.75 2.77
C LEU A 307 1.03 -17.27 3.50
N ALA A 308 0.19 -18.21 3.89
CA ALA A 308 -0.97 -17.94 4.74
C ALA A 308 -0.56 -17.50 6.16
N PRO A 309 -1.46 -16.87 6.93
CA PRO A 309 -1.21 -16.57 8.35
C PRO A 309 -0.88 -17.82 9.16
N GLY A 310 -0.01 -17.68 10.17
CA GLY A 310 0.44 -18.80 11.01
C GLY A 310 1.79 -19.40 10.58
N ILE A 311 2.63 -18.61 9.92
CA ILE A 311 3.89 -19.06 9.30
C ILE A 311 4.88 -19.63 10.31
N ASP A 312 5.21 -20.91 10.16
CA ASP A 312 6.12 -21.66 11.01
C ASP A 312 6.92 -22.72 10.21
N ASN A 313 7.52 -23.68 10.90
CA ASN A 313 8.36 -24.72 10.29
C ASN A 313 7.59 -25.79 9.53
N ASN A 314 6.27 -25.73 9.47
CA ASN A 314 5.47 -26.50 8.53
C ASN A 314 5.54 -25.91 7.10
N ASP A 315 5.95 -24.65 6.95
CA ASP A 315 6.06 -24.00 5.64
C ASP A 315 7.43 -24.28 5.00
N GLY A 316 7.51 -25.39 4.28
CA GLY A 316 8.64 -25.79 3.45
C GLY A 316 8.71 -25.08 2.10
N VAL A 317 9.93 -24.87 1.61
CA VAL A 317 10.19 -24.38 0.25
C VAL A 317 10.99 -25.39 -0.57
N LEU A 318 11.95 -26.06 0.06
CA LEU A 318 12.77 -27.08 -0.59
C LEU A 318 13.34 -28.00 0.49
N GLY A 319 13.35 -29.29 0.26
CA GLY A 319 14.25 -30.11 1.05
C GLY A 319 14.44 -31.51 0.54
N ALA A 320 15.32 -32.21 1.25
CA ALA A 320 15.66 -33.59 0.99
C ALA A 320 15.85 -34.29 2.34
N PRO A 321 15.14 -35.39 2.60
CA PRO A 321 15.24 -36.13 3.85
C PRO A 321 16.69 -36.42 4.25
N GLY A 322 17.07 -36.03 5.46
CA GLY A 322 18.41 -36.25 6.02
C GLY A 322 19.53 -35.39 5.43
N GLN A 323 19.23 -34.46 4.51
CA GLN A 323 20.21 -33.56 3.90
C GLN A 323 19.96 -32.11 4.28
N LEU A 324 18.80 -31.56 3.93
CA LEU A 324 18.41 -30.20 4.27
C LEU A 324 16.89 -30.05 4.42
N ASP A 325 16.50 -28.96 5.06
CA ASP A 325 15.14 -28.45 5.12
C ASP A 325 15.19 -26.92 5.04
N LEU A 326 14.78 -26.37 3.90
CA LEU A 326 14.58 -24.94 3.69
C LEU A 326 13.11 -24.64 4.00
N ASN A 327 12.86 -24.05 5.16
CA ASN A 327 11.52 -23.74 5.66
C ASN A 327 11.48 -22.36 6.33
N PHE A 328 10.32 -21.97 6.83
CA PHE A 328 10.18 -20.80 7.70
C PHE A 328 10.19 -21.23 9.17
N SER A 329 10.61 -20.37 10.10
CA SER A 329 10.50 -20.65 11.54
C SER A 329 10.29 -19.34 12.27
N GLY A 330 9.16 -19.19 12.96
CA GLY A 330 8.75 -17.89 13.51
C GLY A 330 8.69 -16.81 12.42
N SER A 331 8.17 -17.17 11.24
CA SER A 331 8.15 -16.32 10.04
C SER A 331 9.52 -15.93 9.46
N LEU A 332 10.65 -16.50 9.91
CA LEU A 332 11.97 -16.28 9.31
C LEU A 332 12.33 -17.43 8.37
N LEU A 333 12.69 -17.14 7.12
CA LEU A 333 13.24 -18.16 6.23
C LEU A 333 14.56 -18.69 6.82
N ARG A 334 14.73 -20.01 6.86
CA ARG A 334 15.96 -20.64 7.32
C ARG A 334 16.33 -21.85 6.47
N LEU A 335 17.62 -22.04 6.29
CA LEU A 335 18.19 -23.28 5.78
C LEU A 335 18.72 -24.08 6.96
N TYR A 336 18.03 -25.17 7.29
CA TYR A 336 18.49 -26.17 8.23
C TYR A 336 19.23 -27.27 7.47
N VAL A 337 20.47 -27.55 7.86
CA VAL A 337 21.23 -28.70 7.38
C VAL A 337 21.30 -29.72 8.51
N PHE A 338 20.94 -30.96 8.22
CA PHE A 338 20.88 -32.02 9.22
C PHE A 338 22.22 -32.21 9.95
N PRO A 339 22.22 -32.87 11.14
CA PRO A 339 23.39 -32.97 11.98
C PRO A 339 24.70 -33.31 11.23
N PRO A 340 25.81 -32.63 11.59
CA PRO A 340 26.00 -31.84 12.81
C PRO A 340 25.73 -30.32 12.70
N LEU A 341 25.27 -29.80 11.57
CA LEU A 341 25.34 -28.35 11.29
C LEU A 341 24.19 -27.53 11.88
N GLY A 342 22.94 -27.99 11.75
CA GLY A 342 21.76 -27.25 12.21
C GLY A 342 21.41 -26.07 11.30
N ASP A 343 20.96 -24.96 11.88
CA ASP A 343 20.64 -23.73 11.12
C ASP A 343 21.92 -23.07 10.60
N VAL A 344 22.14 -23.13 9.29
CA VAL A 344 23.35 -22.60 8.65
C VAL A 344 23.16 -21.19 8.08
N LEU A 345 21.91 -20.82 7.79
CA LEU A 345 21.51 -19.54 7.22
C LEU A 345 20.09 -19.21 7.69
N VAL A 346 19.89 -18.02 8.26
CA VAL A 346 18.59 -17.56 8.77
C VAL A 346 18.35 -16.11 8.34
N ALA A 347 17.15 -15.81 7.87
CA ALA A 347 16.72 -14.46 7.54
C ALA A 347 16.76 -13.55 8.77
N LYS A 348 16.96 -12.24 8.54
CA LYS A 348 16.85 -11.24 9.62
C LYS A 348 15.45 -10.66 9.74
N LYS A 349 14.69 -10.69 8.64
CA LYS A 349 13.37 -10.06 8.54
C LYS A 349 12.29 -11.13 8.40
N PRO A 350 11.22 -11.08 9.20
CA PRO A 350 10.12 -12.02 9.04
C PRO A 350 9.36 -11.72 7.73
N ILE A 351 8.89 -12.78 7.07
CA ILE A 351 7.94 -12.66 5.97
C ILE A 351 6.59 -12.13 6.50
N THR A 352 5.93 -11.30 5.70
CA THR A 352 4.56 -10.86 5.98
C THR A 352 3.59 -11.88 5.37
N PRO A 353 2.63 -12.43 6.13
CA PRO A 353 1.57 -13.27 5.58
C PRO A 353 0.80 -12.57 4.46
N GLU A 354 0.30 -13.37 3.51
CA GLU A 354 -0.48 -12.97 2.34
C GLU A 354 0.25 -12.02 1.38
N LEU A 355 1.56 -11.87 1.55
CA LEU A 355 2.39 -11.08 0.67
C LEU A 355 3.38 -11.97 -0.07
N TRP A 356 3.46 -11.81 -1.38
CA TRP A 356 4.59 -12.32 -2.13
C TRP A 356 5.89 -11.75 -1.56
N MET A 357 6.93 -12.57 -1.42
CA MET A 357 8.33 -12.19 -1.10
C MET A 357 9.25 -12.94 -2.05
N HIS A 358 10.29 -12.28 -2.56
CA HIS A 358 11.34 -12.95 -3.33
C HIS A 358 12.49 -13.30 -2.37
N TYR A 359 13.01 -14.51 -2.50
CA TYR A 359 14.23 -14.92 -1.84
C TYR A 359 15.22 -15.48 -2.87
N ALA A 360 16.51 -15.21 -2.64
CA ALA A 360 17.60 -15.89 -3.31
C ALA A 360 18.62 -16.40 -2.30
N ILE A 361 19.05 -17.65 -2.46
CA ILE A 361 20.12 -18.27 -1.68
C ILE A 361 21.25 -18.61 -2.62
N THR A 362 22.42 -18.03 -2.40
CA THR A 362 23.63 -18.36 -3.16
C THR A 362 24.57 -19.20 -2.32
N ARG A 363 25.24 -20.14 -2.97
CA ARG A 363 26.39 -20.85 -2.43
C ARG A 363 27.55 -20.71 -3.41
N ASP A 364 28.68 -20.18 -2.97
CA ASP A 364 29.89 -20.11 -3.80
C ASP A 364 30.73 -21.40 -3.77
N ALA A 365 31.84 -21.42 -4.52
CA ALA A 365 32.73 -22.58 -4.62
C ALA A 365 33.41 -22.95 -3.29
N LYS A 366 33.48 -22.04 -2.32
CA LYS A 366 34.00 -22.31 -0.98
C LYS A 366 32.91 -22.86 -0.05
N GLY A 367 31.65 -22.85 -0.49
CA GLY A 367 30.49 -23.22 0.31
C GLY A 367 29.91 -22.07 1.11
N GLU A 368 30.35 -20.82 0.91
CA GLU A 368 29.78 -19.69 1.64
C GLU A 368 28.36 -19.41 1.16
N LEU A 369 27.42 -19.38 2.10
CA LEU A 369 26.02 -19.12 1.84
C LEU A 369 25.68 -17.65 2.01
N ARG A 370 24.83 -17.11 1.15
CA ARG A 370 24.25 -15.77 1.31
C ARG A 370 22.76 -15.82 1.01
N LEU A 371 21.98 -15.11 1.82
CA LEU A 371 20.54 -14.96 1.67
C LEU A 371 20.21 -13.54 1.27
N TYR A 372 19.41 -13.41 0.23
CA TYR A 372 18.87 -12.16 -0.26
C TYR A 372 17.35 -12.19 -0.16
N GLY A 373 16.76 -11.10 0.32
CA GLY A 373 15.32 -10.87 0.35
C GLY A 373 14.99 -9.68 -0.54
N ASN A 374 14.10 -9.87 -1.52
CA ASN A 374 13.72 -8.85 -2.52
C ASN A 374 14.94 -8.19 -3.19
N GLY A 375 15.94 -8.99 -3.56
CA GLY A 375 17.15 -8.50 -4.22
C GLY A 375 18.23 -7.95 -3.29
N GLU A 376 17.95 -7.71 -2.00
CA GLU A 376 18.92 -7.14 -1.06
C GLU A 376 19.51 -8.20 -0.13
N LEU A 377 20.80 -8.09 0.16
CA LEU A 377 21.49 -9.01 1.06
C LEU A 377 20.93 -8.88 2.48
N GLU A 378 20.43 -9.96 3.04
CA GLU A 378 19.93 -10.01 4.41
C GLU A 378 20.91 -10.67 5.37
N SER A 379 21.39 -11.85 5.00
CA SER A 379 22.20 -12.72 5.86
C SER A 379 23.35 -13.37 5.11
N VAL A 380 24.43 -13.62 5.84
CA VAL A 380 25.56 -14.43 5.40
C VAL A 380 25.58 -15.67 6.30
N GLY A 381 25.84 -16.84 5.71
CA GLY A 381 25.86 -18.11 6.42
C GLY A 381 26.93 -18.13 7.51
N ARG A 382 26.66 -18.88 8.58
CA ARG A 382 27.54 -18.90 9.77
C ARG A 382 28.88 -19.60 9.50
N PHE A 383 28.88 -20.58 8.61
CA PHE A 383 30.05 -21.35 8.19
C PHE A 383 29.83 -21.91 6.78
N PRO A 384 30.89 -22.29 6.05
CA PRO A 384 30.76 -22.84 4.70
C PRO A 384 30.11 -24.23 4.69
N VAL A 385 29.29 -24.51 3.67
CA VAL A 385 28.58 -25.78 3.46
C VAL A 385 28.88 -26.34 2.06
N PRO A 386 30.04 -26.99 1.84
CA PRO A 386 30.49 -27.41 0.52
C PRO A 386 29.76 -28.65 -0.03
N LYS A 387 29.01 -29.38 0.82
CA LYS A 387 28.36 -30.64 0.45
C LYS A 387 27.18 -30.43 -0.50
N ASP A 388 27.13 -31.17 -1.60
CA ASP A 388 25.98 -31.15 -2.52
C ASP A 388 24.69 -31.64 -1.89
N PHE A 389 23.57 -31.10 -2.37
CA PHE A 389 22.23 -31.52 -1.97
C PHE A 389 21.54 -32.17 -3.16
N LEU A 390 21.14 -33.43 -3.01
CA LEU A 390 20.66 -34.24 -4.13
C LEU A 390 19.20 -34.65 -3.94
N GLY A 391 18.46 -34.70 -5.04
CA GLY A 391 17.08 -35.21 -5.05
C GLY A 391 16.09 -34.37 -4.24
N CYS A 392 16.25 -33.05 -4.24
CA CYS A 392 15.43 -32.12 -3.46
C CYS A 392 14.03 -31.93 -4.08
N ASP A 393 13.01 -31.98 -3.23
CA ASP A 393 11.62 -31.75 -3.63
C ASP A 393 11.17 -30.36 -3.17
N VAL A 394 10.46 -29.65 -4.05
CA VAL A 394 9.94 -28.31 -3.76
C VAL A 394 8.72 -28.41 -2.85
N ALA A 395 8.65 -27.49 -1.90
CA ALA A 395 7.65 -27.43 -0.82
C ALA A 395 7.69 -28.59 0.19
N TRP A 396 8.68 -29.49 0.08
CA TRP A 396 8.90 -30.50 1.11
C TRP A 396 9.48 -29.87 2.39
N THR A 397 9.09 -30.41 3.55
CA THR A 397 9.67 -30.08 4.85
C THR A 397 9.64 -31.29 5.81
N VAL A 398 10.33 -31.19 6.95
CA VAL A 398 10.41 -32.27 7.94
C VAL A 398 9.10 -32.50 8.71
N PRO A 399 8.38 -31.47 9.19
CA PRO A 399 7.10 -31.69 9.85
C PRO A 399 6.10 -32.37 8.92
N LYS A 400 5.21 -33.18 9.49
CA LYS A 400 4.15 -33.90 8.73
C LYS A 400 2.95 -33.01 8.40
N ARG A 401 3.22 -31.74 8.13
CA ARG A 401 2.31 -30.71 7.63
C ARG A 401 3.05 -30.04 6.48
N GLY A 402 2.31 -29.41 5.58
CA GLY A 402 2.90 -28.73 4.44
C GLY A 402 2.70 -27.23 4.48
N THR A 403 3.23 -26.60 3.45
CA THR A 403 3.13 -25.17 3.22
C THR A 403 1.71 -24.80 2.81
N GLN A 404 1.13 -23.82 3.48
CA GLN A 404 -0.11 -23.20 3.03
C GLN A 404 0.21 -21.87 2.36
N GLY A 405 0.11 -21.83 1.03
CA GLY A 405 0.58 -20.65 0.30
C GLY A 405 0.75 -20.90 -1.19
N ALA A 406 1.55 -20.06 -1.83
CA ALA A 406 1.84 -20.16 -3.24
C ALA A 406 3.33 -19.90 -3.53
N LEU A 407 3.85 -20.61 -4.54
CA LEU A 407 5.18 -20.41 -5.11
C LEU A 407 5.09 -20.00 -6.58
N ALA A 408 6.00 -19.13 -7.01
CA ALA A 408 6.08 -18.68 -8.39
C ALA A 408 7.55 -18.43 -8.79
N GLU A 409 7.84 -18.50 -10.09
CA GLU A 409 9.15 -18.17 -10.66
C GLU A 409 10.34 -18.85 -9.96
N TYR A 410 10.23 -20.17 -9.81
CA TYR A 410 11.23 -20.99 -9.16
C TYR A 410 12.43 -21.23 -10.09
N ARG A 411 13.64 -20.95 -9.62
CA ARG A 411 14.88 -20.96 -10.42
C ARG A 411 16.00 -21.64 -9.66
N VAL A 412 16.74 -22.49 -10.36
CA VAL A 412 18.03 -23.00 -9.89
C VAL A 412 19.09 -22.68 -10.92
N TRP A 413 20.14 -22.02 -10.48
CA TRP A 413 21.33 -21.71 -11.27
C TRP A 413 22.51 -22.56 -10.81
N SER A 414 23.34 -23.01 -11.73
CA SER A 414 24.61 -23.72 -11.47
C SER A 414 25.79 -22.78 -11.18
N VAL A 415 25.51 -21.53 -10.81
CA VAL A 415 26.49 -20.50 -10.48
C VAL A 415 26.04 -19.73 -9.24
N ALA A 416 27.00 -19.22 -8.47
CA ALA A 416 26.72 -18.26 -7.41
C ALA A 416 26.56 -16.86 -8.03
N ARG A 417 25.32 -16.41 -8.22
CA ARG A 417 25.04 -15.10 -8.80
C ARG A 417 25.47 -13.99 -7.84
N SER A 418 25.95 -12.89 -8.40
CA SER A 418 26.35 -11.71 -7.64
C SER A 418 25.13 -11.00 -7.03
N ALA A 419 25.38 -10.20 -5.98
CA ALA A 419 24.34 -9.36 -5.37
C ALA A 419 23.65 -8.45 -6.40
N LYS A 420 24.42 -7.89 -7.34
CA LYS A 420 23.89 -7.04 -8.41
C LYS A 420 22.98 -7.83 -9.36
N GLU A 421 23.40 -9.01 -9.81
CA GLU A 421 22.58 -9.83 -10.71
C GLU A 421 21.24 -10.22 -10.09
N ILE A 422 21.24 -10.57 -8.79
CA ILE A 422 20.02 -10.90 -8.05
C ILE A 422 19.14 -9.65 -7.90
N ARG A 423 19.73 -8.55 -7.43
CA ARG A 423 19.05 -7.26 -7.24
C ARG A 423 18.40 -6.73 -8.51
N ASP A 424 19.03 -6.94 -9.66
CA ASP A 424 18.55 -6.41 -10.93
C ASP A 424 17.50 -7.34 -11.56
N ASN A 425 17.63 -8.66 -11.41
CA ASN A 425 16.82 -9.61 -12.20
C ASN A 425 15.72 -10.34 -11.41
N PHE A 426 15.53 -10.07 -10.12
CA PHE A 426 14.57 -10.85 -9.33
C PHE A 426 13.11 -10.71 -9.82
N THR A 427 12.76 -9.58 -10.43
CA THR A 427 11.45 -9.33 -11.08
C THR A 427 11.40 -9.79 -12.53
N ARG A 428 12.52 -10.15 -13.17
CA ARG A 428 12.54 -10.60 -14.56
C ARG A 428 12.03 -12.03 -14.68
N THR A 429 11.02 -12.32 -15.49
CA THR A 429 10.65 -13.69 -15.87
C THR A 429 11.42 -14.16 -17.11
N PHE A 430 11.66 -15.46 -17.22
CA PHE A 430 12.24 -16.12 -18.40
C PHE A 430 11.20 -16.97 -19.16
N ALA A 431 9.90 -16.81 -18.85
CA ALA A 431 8.84 -17.55 -19.51
C ALA A 431 8.77 -17.21 -21.01
N GLY A 432 8.77 -18.24 -21.87
CA GLY A 432 8.73 -18.06 -23.32
C GLY A 432 10.06 -17.62 -23.95
N GLU A 433 11.16 -17.67 -23.19
CA GLU A 433 12.52 -17.37 -23.67
C GLU A 433 13.40 -18.63 -23.60
N ASP A 434 14.48 -18.64 -24.38
CA ASP A 434 15.55 -19.63 -24.23
C ASP A 434 16.19 -19.47 -22.85
N ARG A 435 16.45 -20.61 -22.18
CA ARG A 435 17.05 -20.59 -20.85
C ARG A 435 18.46 -20.01 -20.91
N PRO A 436 18.78 -19.00 -20.09
CA PRO A 436 20.14 -18.49 -19.98
C PRO A 436 21.13 -19.58 -19.56
N ALA A 437 22.38 -19.40 -19.96
CA ALA A 437 23.46 -20.29 -19.51
C ALA A 437 23.51 -20.36 -17.97
N GLY A 438 23.59 -21.58 -17.46
CA GLY A 438 23.62 -21.84 -16.02
C GLY A 438 22.24 -21.92 -15.35
N LEU A 439 21.13 -21.55 -15.99
CA LEU A 439 19.79 -21.77 -15.42
C LEU A 439 19.37 -23.23 -15.64
N THR A 440 19.66 -24.10 -14.66
CA THR A 440 19.47 -25.55 -14.76
C THR A 440 18.02 -25.97 -14.52
N PHE A 441 17.28 -25.22 -13.70
CA PHE A 441 15.86 -25.42 -13.48
C PHE A 441 15.11 -24.09 -13.53
N PHE A 442 13.96 -24.08 -14.21
CA PHE A 442 13.09 -22.92 -14.27
C PHE A 442 11.61 -23.32 -14.35
N ASN A 443 10.80 -22.73 -13.49
CA ASN A 443 9.36 -22.83 -13.53
C ASN A 443 8.70 -21.47 -13.31
N ALA A 444 8.01 -20.96 -14.32
CA ALA A 444 7.24 -19.71 -14.27
C ALA A 444 5.90 -19.83 -13.49
N GLY A 445 5.68 -20.95 -12.82
CA GLY A 445 4.47 -21.33 -12.09
C GLY A 445 3.52 -22.28 -12.85
N GLY A 446 3.82 -22.65 -14.09
CA GLY A 446 2.99 -23.52 -14.94
C GLY A 446 3.23 -25.03 -14.79
N ASP A 447 2.29 -25.84 -15.27
CA ASP A 447 2.26 -27.30 -15.09
C ASP A 447 3.47 -28.04 -15.70
N ALA A 448 3.98 -27.55 -16.83
CA ALA A 448 4.92 -28.30 -17.67
C ALA A 448 6.29 -28.58 -17.01
N SER A 449 6.62 -27.95 -15.88
CA SER A 449 7.93 -28.10 -15.24
C SER A 449 7.89 -28.40 -13.73
N TRP A 450 6.71 -28.67 -13.13
CA TRP A 450 6.61 -29.04 -11.71
C TRP A 450 6.83 -30.53 -11.40
N ALA A 451 7.20 -31.33 -12.41
CA ALA A 451 7.21 -32.79 -12.29
C ALA A 451 5.87 -33.31 -11.75
N LYS A 452 5.89 -34.34 -10.91
CA LYS A 452 4.67 -34.89 -10.30
C LYS A 452 4.27 -34.07 -9.07
N LEU A 453 3.05 -33.54 -9.08
CA LEU A 453 2.46 -32.84 -7.94
C LEU A 453 1.78 -33.83 -7.00
N GLY A 454 2.05 -33.71 -5.71
CA GLY A 454 1.41 -34.46 -4.66
C GLY A 454 -0.01 -33.96 -4.35
N LYS A 455 -0.72 -34.70 -3.49
CA LYS A 455 -2.07 -34.32 -3.05
C LYS A 455 -2.01 -33.04 -2.22
N GLY A 456 -2.67 -31.98 -2.70
CA GLY A 456 -2.67 -30.67 -2.04
C GLY A 456 -1.80 -29.62 -2.72
N ALA A 457 -1.01 -30.02 -3.73
CA ALA A 457 -0.32 -29.12 -4.65
C ALA A 457 -1.07 -29.06 -5.99
N LYS A 458 -1.33 -27.86 -6.50
CA LYS A 458 -1.95 -27.64 -7.82
C LYS A 458 -1.50 -26.33 -8.44
N VAL A 459 -1.48 -26.25 -9.75
CA VAL A 459 -1.30 -24.96 -10.44
C VAL A 459 -2.63 -24.24 -10.56
N VAL A 460 -2.64 -22.96 -10.21
CA VAL A 460 -3.80 -22.07 -10.33
C VAL A 460 -3.38 -20.84 -11.14
N ARG A 461 -4.26 -20.37 -12.04
CA ARG A 461 -4.07 -19.09 -12.71
C ARG A 461 -4.71 -17.98 -11.87
N THR A 462 -3.93 -16.96 -11.53
CA THR A 462 -4.37 -15.87 -10.66
C THR A 462 -3.83 -14.52 -11.14
N THR A 463 -4.48 -13.44 -10.75
CA THR A 463 -3.97 -12.05 -10.84
C THR A 463 -3.08 -11.68 -9.65
N ASP A 464 -3.18 -12.41 -8.55
CA ASP A 464 -2.29 -12.26 -7.39
C ASP A 464 -0.96 -12.95 -7.67
N VAL A 465 -0.14 -12.29 -8.48
CA VAL A 465 1.15 -12.78 -8.94
C VAL A 465 2.24 -11.81 -8.49
N PRO A 466 3.47 -12.29 -8.31
CA PRO A 466 4.59 -11.37 -8.10
C PRO A 466 4.76 -10.40 -9.30
N PRO A 467 5.32 -9.19 -9.09
CA PRO A 467 5.54 -8.18 -10.11
C PRO A 467 6.63 -8.62 -11.10
N LEU A 468 6.23 -9.42 -12.08
CA LEU A 468 7.14 -10.04 -13.04
C LEU A 468 7.14 -9.33 -14.39
N ILE A 469 8.32 -8.96 -14.87
CA ILE A 469 8.52 -8.27 -16.14
C ILE A 469 9.23 -9.16 -17.17
N THR A 470 8.83 -9.04 -18.44
CA THR A 470 9.45 -9.78 -19.56
C THR A 470 10.84 -9.21 -19.87
N LYS A 471 11.66 -9.91 -20.67
CA LYS A 471 12.92 -9.34 -21.17
C LYS A 471 12.74 -7.99 -21.86
N ALA A 472 11.72 -7.82 -22.69
CA ALA A 472 11.50 -6.55 -23.39
C ALA A 472 11.25 -5.40 -22.41
N GLN A 473 10.41 -5.64 -21.38
CA GLN A 473 10.14 -4.67 -20.33
C GLN A 473 11.38 -4.39 -19.47
N PHE A 474 12.13 -5.44 -19.12
CA PHE A 474 13.40 -5.33 -18.40
C PHE A 474 14.43 -4.49 -19.17
N ASP A 475 14.59 -4.75 -20.47
CA ASP A 475 15.52 -4.01 -21.33
C ASP A 475 15.11 -2.54 -21.47
N VAL A 476 13.80 -2.25 -21.51
CA VAL A 476 13.28 -0.85 -21.47
C VAL A 476 13.62 -0.20 -20.14
N LEU A 477 13.37 -0.86 -19.01
CA LEU A 477 13.64 -0.34 -17.68
C LEU A 477 15.14 -0.05 -17.50
N ALA A 478 16.01 -0.97 -17.95
CA ALA A 478 17.46 -0.79 -17.91
C ALA A 478 17.92 0.41 -18.74
N ARG A 479 17.37 0.62 -19.95
CA ARG A 479 17.65 1.81 -20.77
C ARG A 479 17.18 3.09 -20.09
N LYS A 480 15.99 3.10 -19.50
CA LYS A 480 15.47 4.25 -18.75
C LYS A 480 16.36 4.57 -17.55
N GLN A 481 16.76 3.56 -16.79
CA GLN A 481 17.67 3.76 -15.67
C GLN A 481 18.98 4.39 -16.13
N ALA A 482 19.61 3.85 -17.18
CA ALA A 482 20.84 4.41 -17.73
C ALA A 482 20.66 5.86 -18.21
N HIS A 483 19.54 6.17 -18.86
CA HIS A 483 19.18 7.52 -19.30
C HIS A 483 19.08 8.49 -18.13
N TYR A 484 18.29 8.17 -17.10
CA TYR A 484 18.10 9.03 -15.94
C TYR A 484 19.36 9.18 -15.08
N MET A 485 20.20 8.14 -14.99
CA MET A 485 21.51 8.23 -14.37
C MET A 485 22.41 9.22 -15.12
N ALA A 486 22.44 9.17 -16.45
CA ALA A 486 23.21 10.11 -17.26
C ALA A 486 22.74 11.56 -17.06
N LEU A 487 21.43 11.79 -17.02
CA LEU A 487 20.85 13.11 -16.73
C LEU A 487 21.22 13.61 -15.33
N GLY A 488 21.12 12.75 -14.31
CA GLY A 488 21.50 13.11 -12.94
C GLY A 488 22.98 13.46 -12.79
N HIS A 489 23.87 12.76 -13.51
CA HIS A 489 25.31 13.07 -13.53
C HIS A 489 25.64 14.36 -14.30
N LYS A 490 24.86 14.71 -15.32
CA LYS A 490 25.00 15.98 -16.05
C LYS A 490 24.72 17.19 -15.14
N GLY A 491 23.90 16.99 -14.11
CA GLY A 491 23.46 18.05 -13.21
C GLY A 491 22.34 18.90 -13.81
N GLY A 492 21.66 19.64 -12.94
CA GLY A 492 20.51 20.47 -13.29
C GLY A 492 20.36 21.67 -12.37
N ASN A 493 19.35 22.49 -12.65
CA ASN A 493 19.02 23.68 -11.88
C ASN A 493 18.23 23.31 -10.61
N VAL A 494 18.86 23.46 -9.45
CA VAL A 494 18.29 23.15 -8.14
C VAL A 494 17.01 23.95 -7.84
N ALA A 495 16.93 25.22 -8.27
CA ALA A 495 15.76 26.06 -8.02
C ALA A 495 14.54 25.59 -8.82
N GLN A 496 14.74 25.20 -10.08
CA GLN A 496 13.68 24.60 -10.91
C GLN A 496 13.31 23.20 -10.39
N GLY A 497 14.30 22.42 -9.98
CA GLY A 497 14.08 21.12 -9.34
C GLY A 497 13.24 21.18 -8.08
N LYS A 498 13.43 22.22 -7.25
CA LYS A 498 12.62 22.47 -6.05
C LYS A 498 11.16 22.69 -6.39
N ALA A 499 10.85 23.41 -7.47
CA ALA A 499 9.47 23.61 -7.91
C ALA A 499 8.84 22.27 -8.37
N LEU A 500 9.59 21.44 -9.10
CA LEU A 500 9.14 20.11 -9.54
C LEU A 500 8.93 19.13 -8.37
N ALA A 501 9.67 19.28 -7.27
CA ALA A 501 9.54 18.45 -6.08
C ALA A 501 8.17 18.59 -5.38
N ALA A 502 7.36 19.59 -5.73
CA ALA A 502 5.97 19.69 -5.27
C ALA A 502 5.16 18.42 -5.59
N ILE A 503 5.46 17.73 -6.70
CA ILE A 503 4.81 16.47 -7.06
C ILE A 503 5.15 15.38 -6.03
N CYS A 504 6.41 15.32 -5.59
CA CYS A 504 6.84 14.42 -4.52
C CYS A 504 6.18 14.79 -3.18
N GLN A 505 6.00 16.10 -2.92
CA GLN A 505 5.34 16.59 -1.72
C GLN A 505 3.86 16.22 -1.61
N THR A 506 3.22 15.74 -2.69
CA THR A 506 1.85 15.19 -2.60
C THR A 506 1.77 14.00 -1.63
N CYS A 507 2.83 13.20 -1.58
CA CYS A 507 2.89 12.01 -0.72
C CYS A 507 3.95 12.11 0.37
N HIS A 508 5.05 12.81 0.12
CA HIS A 508 6.21 12.86 0.99
C HIS A 508 6.34 14.19 1.72
N THR A 509 6.95 14.15 2.91
CA THR A 509 7.41 15.36 3.57
C THR A 509 8.81 15.73 3.09
N ILE A 510 9.03 17.00 2.78
CA ILE A 510 10.35 17.61 2.49
C ILE A 510 10.44 18.87 3.35
N ASN A 511 11.45 18.93 4.23
CA ASN A 511 11.70 20.05 5.14
C ASN A 511 10.45 20.46 5.96
N GLY A 512 9.67 19.47 6.41
CA GLY A 512 8.46 19.68 7.21
C GLY A 512 7.20 20.03 6.39
N GLN A 513 7.27 20.05 5.06
CA GLN A 513 6.15 20.35 4.17
C GLN A 513 5.81 19.18 3.25
N GLY A 514 4.52 18.95 3.01
CA GLY A 514 4.02 17.91 2.10
C GLY A 514 3.20 16.83 2.80
N GLY A 515 3.05 15.69 2.13
CA GLY A 515 2.21 14.57 2.55
C GLY A 515 2.86 13.69 3.61
N LEU A 516 2.01 12.88 4.25
CA LEU A 516 2.38 11.93 5.31
C LEU A 516 2.14 10.48 4.88
N ILE A 517 2.21 10.19 3.58
CA ILE A 517 2.02 8.85 3.02
C ILE A 517 3.39 8.17 2.85
N GLY A 518 4.30 8.82 2.13
CA GLY A 518 5.64 8.30 1.85
C GLY A 518 6.65 8.66 2.95
N PRO A 519 7.86 8.05 2.92
CA PRO A 519 8.95 8.40 3.83
C PRO A 519 9.36 9.87 3.69
N ASN A 520 9.94 10.43 4.75
CA ASN A 520 10.49 11.78 4.72
C ASN A 520 11.68 11.85 3.74
N LEU A 521 11.60 12.77 2.77
CA LEU A 521 12.62 12.95 1.72
C LEU A 521 13.64 14.03 2.05
N SER A 522 13.59 14.69 3.21
CA SER A 522 14.56 15.72 3.62
C SER A 522 16.03 15.25 3.59
N GLY A 523 16.29 13.95 3.69
CA GLY A 523 17.63 13.34 3.60
C GLY A 523 17.81 12.41 2.39
N ALA A 524 16.96 12.52 1.36
CA ALA A 524 16.93 11.56 0.26
C ALA A 524 18.26 11.45 -0.50
N GLY A 525 19.03 12.54 -0.58
CA GLY A 525 20.34 12.58 -1.23
C GLY A 525 21.40 11.69 -0.57
N ALA A 526 21.21 11.27 0.70
CA ALA A 526 22.11 10.33 1.37
C ALA A 526 22.11 8.93 0.73
N MET A 527 21.04 8.57 -0.01
CA MET A 527 20.97 7.31 -0.77
C MET A 527 21.84 7.31 -2.03
N GLY A 528 22.35 8.48 -2.44
CA GLY A 528 23.05 8.66 -3.71
C GLY A 528 22.10 8.65 -4.91
N LEU A 529 22.64 9.03 -6.07
CA LEU A 529 21.87 9.17 -7.31
C LEU A 529 21.23 7.84 -7.74
N GLU A 530 21.99 6.74 -7.69
CA GLU A 530 21.50 5.42 -8.09
C GLU A 530 20.32 4.97 -7.22
N GLY A 531 20.39 5.18 -5.90
CA GLY A 531 19.31 4.86 -4.98
C GLY A 531 18.04 5.67 -5.26
N VAL A 532 18.18 6.98 -5.47
CA VAL A 532 17.04 7.85 -5.80
C VAL A 532 16.42 7.48 -7.13
N VAL A 533 17.21 7.36 -8.21
CA VAL A 533 16.69 7.02 -9.54
C VAL A 533 15.99 5.67 -9.51
N ARG A 534 16.57 4.66 -8.86
CA ARG A 534 15.96 3.34 -8.72
C ARG A 534 14.61 3.42 -8.00
N ASN A 535 14.55 4.08 -6.85
CA ASN A 535 13.33 4.15 -6.03
C ASN A 535 12.20 4.91 -6.73
N VAL A 536 12.52 5.92 -7.53
CA VAL A 536 11.51 6.67 -8.30
C VAL A 536 11.04 5.89 -9.53
N MET A 537 11.94 5.14 -10.18
CA MET A 537 11.65 4.39 -11.39
C MET A 537 10.91 3.07 -11.11
N ASP A 538 11.28 2.37 -10.04
CA ASP A 538 10.66 1.13 -9.58
C ASP A 538 10.31 1.23 -8.08
N PRO A 539 9.21 1.94 -7.74
CA PRO A 539 8.78 2.10 -6.36
C PRO A 539 8.36 0.78 -5.68
N ASN A 540 8.22 -0.32 -6.44
CA ASN A 540 7.85 -1.63 -5.93
C ASN A 540 9.06 -2.49 -5.53
N ALA A 541 10.25 -2.23 -6.09
CA ALA A 541 11.44 -3.08 -5.90
C ALA A 541 11.93 -3.19 -4.46
N ALA A 542 11.93 -2.08 -3.71
CA ALA A 542 12.50 -2.01 -2.36
C ALA A 542 11.51 -1.42 -1.34
N MET A 543 10.22 -1.80 -1.47
CA MET A 543 9.16 -1.23 -0.65
C MET A 543 9.12 -1.82 0.77
N GLU A 544 9.23 -0.95 1.77
CA GLU A 544 8.99 -1.32 3.16
C GLU A 544 7.51 -1.61 3.43
N ALA A 545 7.23 -2.51 4.38
CA ALA A 545 5.88 -2.94 4.69
C ALA A 545 4.92 -1.78 5.06
N ALA A 546 5.44 -0.71 5.65
CA ALA A 546 4.66 0.44 6.08
C ALA A 546 4.05 1.25 4.92
N TYR A 547 4.65 1.22 3.72
CA TYR A 547 4.26 2.07 2.58
C TYR A 547 3.46 1.32 1.50
N ARG A 548 3.02 0.10 1.83
CA ARG A 548 2.18 -0.72 0.97
C ARG A 548 0.80 -0.12 0.82
N VAL A 549 0.19 -0.34 -0.34
CA VAL A 549 -1.24 -0.12 -0.55
C VAL A 549 -2.02 -0.96 0.46
N PHE A 550 -2.82 -0.30 1.28
CA PHE A 550 -3.87 -0.89 2.09
C PHE A 550 -5.17 -0.82 1.32
N ARG A 551 -5.68 -1.98 0.92
CA ARG A 551 -6.92 -2.13 0.18
C ARG A 551 -8.07 -2.43 1.12
N LEU A 552 -9.14 -1.66 1.01
CA LEU A 552 -10.45 -1.95 1.58
C LEU A 552 -11.42 -2.32 0.47
N GLU A 553 -12.03 -3.50 0.56
CA GLU A 553 -13.18 -3.86 -0.26
C GLU A 553 -14.43 -3.59 0.58
N LEU A 554 -15.30 -2.73 0.08
CA LEU A 554 -16.50 -2.32 0.79
C LEU A 554 -17.68 -3.25 0.47
N VAL A 555 -18.67 -3.25 1.37
CA VAL A 555 -19.89 -4.07 1.22
C VAL A 555 -20.67 -3.67 -0.05
N ASN A 556 -20.65 -2.38 -0.42
CA ASN A 556 -21.26 -1.85 -1.64
C ASN A 556 -20.51 -2.25 -2.94
N GLY A 557 -19.39 -2.97 -2.85
CA GLY A 557 -18.59 -3.41 -3.99
C GLY A 557 -17.50 -2.43 -4.43
N GLU A 558 -17.36 -1.29 -3.76
CA GLU A 558 -16.27 -0.36 -3.99
C GLU A 558 -14.93 -0.87 -3.46
N VAL A 559 -13.85 -0.55 -4.16
CA VAL A 559 -12.48 -0.90 -3.76
C VAL A 559 -11.66 0.37 -3.52
N LEU A 560 -11.24 0.58 -2.28
CA LEU A 560 -10.41 1.71 -1.88
C LEU A 560 -8.95 1.27 -1.71
N ASP A 561 -8.07 1.76 -2.58
CA ASP A 561 -6.62 1.65 -2.42
C ASP A 561 -6.09 2.91 -1.73
N SER A 562 -5.39 2.73 -0.62
CA SER A 562 -5.02 3.84 0.27
C SER A 562 -3.82 3.52 1.16
N PHE A 563 -3.31 4.52 1.89
CA PHE A 563 -2.36 4.35 2.97
C PHE A 563 -3.11 4.08 4.29
N TYR A 564 -2.71 3.05 5.02
CA TYR A 564 -3.23 2.79 6.35
C TYR A 564 -2.65 3.79 7.36
N VAL A 565 -3.51 4.54 8.05
CA VAL A 565 -3.08 5.48 9.09
C VAL A 565 -3.19 4.83 10.47
N THR A 566 -4.40 4.39 10.83
CA THR A 566 -4.70 3.76 12.11
C THR A 566 -6.06 3.05 12.04
N GLU A 567 -6.45 2.38 13.11
CA GLU A 567 -7.79 1.83 13.28
C GLU A 567 -8.24 1.96 14.73
N ASP A 568 -9.56 1.93 14.93
CA ASP A 568 -10.16 1.72 16.24
C ASP A 568 -11.16 0.55 16.18
N ALA A 569 -11.93 0.35 17.27
CA ALA A 569 -12.91 -0.73 17.35
C ALA A 569 -14.02 -0.65 16.29
N LYS A 570 -14.25 0.52 15.69
CA LYS A 570 -15.38 0.80 14.78
C LYS A 570 -14.97 1.17 13.36
N ALA A 571 -13.76 1.66 13.13
CA ALA A 571 -13.36 2.15 11.81
C ALA A 571 -11.88 1.94 11.50
N TYR A 572 -11.57 1.86 10.21
CA TYR A 572 -10.24 2.12 9.66
C TYR A 572 -10.10 3.62 9.37
N VAL A 573 -8.91 4.16 9.58
CA VAL A 573 -8.53 5.50 9.11
C VAL A 573 -7.48 5.32 8.04
N ILE A 574 -7.77 5.83 6.86
CA ILE A 574 -6.94 5.71 5.66
C ILE A 574 -6.62 7.08 5.07
N ARG A 575 -5.60 7.15 4.22
CA ARG A 575 -5.25 8.37 3.49
C ARG A 575 -4.96 8.06 2.03
N GLN A 576 -5.54 8.81 1.11
CA GLN A 576 -5.25 8.70 -0.32
C GLN A 576 -4.38 9.87 -0.77
N PRO A 577 -3.56 9.73 -1.82
CA PRO A 577 -2.77 10.84 -2.36
C PRO A 577 -3.63 12.07 -2.62
N GLY A 578 -3.13 13.25 -2.22
CA GLY A 578 -3.85 14.53 -2.37
C GLY A 578 -5.17 14.64 -1.61
N SER A 579 -5.48 13.68 -0.74
CA SER A 579 -6.76 13.60 -0.02
C SER A 579 -6.52 13.70 1.48
N GLU A 580 -7.48 14.29 2.17
CA GLU A 580 -7.55 14.29 3.61
C GLU A 580 -7.72 12.86 4.15
N GLU A 581 -7.38 12.63 5.42
CA GLU A 581 -7.67 11.33 6.06
C GLU A 581 -9.18 11.03 6.05
N ILE A 582 -9.52 9.79 5.69
CA ILE A 582 -10.87 9.27 5.55
C ILE A 582 -11.12 8.22 6.64
N ARG A 583 -12.24 8.35 7.35
CA ARG A 583 -12.70 7.37 8.33
C ARG A 583 -13.70 6.42 7.66
N VAL A 584 -13.35 5.13 7.55
CA VAL A 584 -14.18 4.09 6.93
C VAL A 584 -14.70 3.14 8.01
N PRO A 585 -16.02 3.13 8.30
CA PRO A 585 -16.61 2.21 9.27
C PRO A 585 -16.39 0.74 8.91
N LYS A 586 -16.03 -0.09 9.90
CA LYS A 586 -15.72 -1.52 9.72
C LYS A 586 -16.93 -2.34 9.28
N ASP A 587 -18.14 -1.93 9.65
CA ASP A 587 -19.40 -2.55 9.19
C ASP A 587 -19.68 -2.31 7.70
N LYS A 588 -18.97 -1.36 7.06
CA LYS A 588 -18.99 -1.13 5.62
C LYS A 588 -17.86 -1.84 4.88
N VAL A 589 -16.96 -2.52 5.58
CA VAL A 589 -15.78 -3.18 5.01
C VAL A 589 -16.03 -4.68 4.95
N ARG A 590 -15.99 -5.23 3.75
CA ARG A 590 -16.06 -6.66 3.47
C ARG A 590 -14.72 -7.34 3.74
N SER A 591 -13.62 -6.74 3.27
CA SER A 591 -12.27 -7.25 3.48
C SER A 591 -11.25 -6.11 3.53
N ALA A 592 -10.17 -6.31 4.27
CA ALA A 592 -9.06 -5.37 4.39
C ALA A 592 -7.73 -6.12 4.30
N ARG A 593 -6.83 -5.70 3.42
CA ARG A 593 -5.51 -6.34 3.26
C ARG A 593 -4.46 -5.38 2.72
N TYR A 594 -3.19 -5.70 2.96
CA TYR A 594 -2.07 -5.05 2.27
C TYR A 594 -1.81 -5.74 0.94
N LEU A 595 -1.48 -4.95 -0.08
CA LEU A 595 -0.98 -5.44 -1.36
C LEU A 595 0.54 -5.33 -1.41
N ARG A 596 1.18 -6.13 -2.25
CA ARG A 596 2.61 -5.97 -2.57
C ARG A 596 2.86 -4.91 -3.64
N ARG A 597 2.19 -3.77 -3.49
CA ARG A 597 2.36 -2.62 -4.38
C ARG A 597 2.52 -1.33 -3.58
N SER A 598 3.34 -0.43 -4.09
CA SER A 598 3.55 0.92 -3.58
C SER A 598 2.39 1.83 -3.95
N LEU A 599 2.08 2.77 -3.07
CA LEU A 599 1.20 3.89 -3.39
C LEU A 599 1.89 4.94 -4.27
N MET A 600 3.23 4.92 -4.33
CA MET A 600 3.98 5.79 -5.24
C MET A 600 3.73 5.34 -6.69
N PRO A 601 3.34 6.26 -7.58
CA PRO A 601 3.05 5.92 -8.97
C PRO A 601 4.32 5.57 -9.75
N GLU A 602 4.22 4.58 -10.64
CA GLU A 602 5.27 4.24 -11.60
C GLU A 602 5.27 5.22 -12.79
N GLY A 603 6.44 5.42 -13.40
CA GLY A 603 6.57 6.26 -14.60
C GLY A 603 6.49 7.77 -14.33
N LEU A 604 6.71 8.21 -13.10
CA LEU A 604 6.67 9.63 -12.72
C LEU A 604 7.62 10.50 -13.57
N LEU A 605 8.81 9.97 -13.87
CA LEU A 605 9.82 10.64 -14.70
C LEU A 605 9.51 10.59 -16.19
N ASP A 606 8.61 9.70 -16.65
CA ASP A 606 8.28 9.56 -18.08
C ASP A 606 7.48 10.76 -18.60
N ALA A 607 6.79 11.48 -17.72
CA ALA A 607 6.01 12.67 -18.05
C ALA A 607 6.83 13.98 -18.02
N MET A 608 8.13 13.90 -17.71
CA MET A 608 9.02 15.05 -17.60
C MET A 608 9.99 15.10 -18.78
N SER A 609 10.34 16.31 -19.23
CA SER A 609 11.47 16.48 -20.16
C SER A 609 12.79 16.14 -19.48
N ASP A 610 13.80 15.79 -20.28
CA ASP A 610 15.16 15.48 -19.78
C ASP A 610 15.72 16.57 -18.86
N GLN A 611 15.46 17.85 -19.17
CA GLN A 611 15.91 18.96 -18.33
C GLN A 611 15.17 18.99 -16.99
N GLN A 612 13.86 18.76 -16.98
CA GLN A 612 13.07 18.68 -15.74
C GLN A 612 13.54 17.51 -14.86
N VAL A 613 13.86 16.35 -15.45
CA VAL A 613 14.40 15.22 -14.72
C VAL A 613 15.77 15.56 -14.10
N ALA A 614 16.68 16.16 -14.88
CA ALA A 614 17.99 16.59 -14.38
C ALA A 614 17.86 17.62 -13.25
N ASP A 615 16.97 18.60 -13.38
CA ASP A 615 16.69 19.62 -12.38
C ASP A 615 16.13 19.01 -11.09
N LEU A 616 15.13 18.13 -11.19
CA LEU A 616 14.54 17.41 -10.06
C LEU A 616 15.59 16.57 -9.32
N LEU A 617 16.37 15.76 -10.04
CA LEU A 617 17.42 14.93 -9.45
C LEU A 617 18.50 15.80 -8.77
N ALA A 618 18.89 16.92 -9.39
CA ALA A 618 19.84 17.86 -8.80
C ALA A 618 19.33 18.41 -7.46
N TYR A 619 18.05 18.80 -7.38
CA TYR A 619 17.44 19.22 -6.11
C TYR A 619 17.40 18.10 -5.07
N LEU A 620 16.94 16.90 -5.42
CA LEU A 620 16.87 15.75 -4.50
C LEU A 620 18.25 15.39 -3.93
N MET A 621 19.32 15.56 -4.71
CA MET A 621 20.70 15.33 -4.25
C MET A 621 21.21 16.39 -3.25
N THR A 622 20.54 17.55 -3.14
CA THR A 622 20.84 18.55 -2.11
C THR A 622 20.24 18.23 -0.75
N LEU A 623 19.25 17.34 -0.68
CA LEU A 623 18.55 16.95 0.53
C LEU A 623 19.43 15.96 1.33
N LYS A 624 20.12 16.45 2.38
CA LYS A 624 21.07 15.67 3.18
C LYS A 624 20.82 15.81 4.66
#